data_AF-A0A0K2TNX5-F1
#
_entry.id   AF-A0A0K2TNX5-F1
#
_cell.length_a   1.000
_cell.length_b   1.000
_cell.length_c   1.000
_cell.angle_alpha   90.00
_cell.angle_beta   90.00
_cell.angle_gamma   90.00
#
_symmetry.space_group_name_H-M   'P 1'
#
loop_
_entity.id
_entity.type
_entity.pdbx_description
1 polymer ?
#
loop_
_entity_poly.entity_id
_entity_poly.type
_entity_poly.pdbx_seq_one_letter_code
_entity_poly.pdbx_strand_id
1 'polypeptide(L)' 'FFNPKEKVNAIRYYEVMEEFVIPWMKDTAAGREFIFQQDSAPAHIAMSTTNLFNSHDITFWDRNT' A
#
# COMPACT_ATOMS: atom_id res chain seq x y z
N PHE A 1 -8.09 -8.38 -7.84
CA PHE A 1 -7.61 -8.53 -6.44
C PHE A 1 -8.76 -8.66 -5.44
N PHE A 2 -9.77 -7.78 -5.48
CA PHE A 2 -10.95 -7.88 -4.59
C PHE A 2 -12.18 -8.40 -5.33
N ASN A 3 -13.01 -9.15 -4.63
CA ASN A 3 -14.31 -9.59 -5.11
C ASN A 3 -15.33 -8.45 -5.02
N PRO A 4 -16.36 -8.43 -5.90
CA PRO A 4 -17.43 -7.46 -5.79
C PRO A 4 -18.08 -7.47 -4.39
N LYS A 5 -18.22 -6.28 -3.79
CA LYS A 5 -18.78 -6.04 -2.44
C LYS A 5 -17.96 -6.60 -1.28
N GLU A 6 -16.74 -7.05 -1.52
CA GLU A 6 -15.81 -7.43 -0.45
C GLU A 6 -15.49 -6.21 0.42
N LYS A 7 -15.64 -6.36 1.74
CA LYS A 7 -15.18 -5.36 2.70
C LYS A 7 -13.70 -5.60 2.96
N VAL A 8 -12.87 -4.64 2.54
CA VAL A 8 -11.42 -4.73 2.71
C VAL A 8 -11.05 -4.23 4.11
N ASN A 9 -10.50 -5.12 4.93
CA ASN A 9 -9.89 -4.77 6.20
C ASN A 9 -8.36 -4.61 6.04
N ALA A 10 -7.66 -4.26 7.12
CA ALA A 10 -6.22 -4.05 7.09
C ALA A 10 -5.43 -5.30 6.64
N ILE A 11 -5.84 -6.49 7.06
CA ILE A 11 -5.16 -7.75 6.69
C ILE A 11 -5.30 -8.01 5.20
N ARG A 12 -6.52 -7.90 4.67
CA ARG A 12 -6.78 -8.15 3.25
C ARG A 12 -6.12 -7.09 2.35
N TYR A 13 -6.06 -5.85 2.82
CA TYR A 13 -5.32 -4.79 2.14
C TYR A 13 -3.83 -5.11 2.11
N TYR A 14 -3.25 -5.45 3.26
CA TYR A 14 -1.85 -5.85 3.40
C TYR A 14 -1.49 -6.97 2.41
N GLU A 15 -2.27 -8.06 2.36
CA GLU A 15 -2.03 -9.18 1.46
C GLU A 15 -1.99 -8.75 -0.01
N VAL A 16 -2.96 -7.94 -0.43
CA VAL A 16 -3.03 -7.46 -1.81
C VAL A 16 -1.87 -6.52 -2.13
N MET A 17 -1.46 -5.68 -1.18
CA MET A 17 -0.31 -4.79 -1.37
C MET A 17 0.97 -5.59 -1.54
N GLU A 18 1.24 -6.55 -0.65
CA GLU A 18 2.45 -7.37 -0.69
C GLU A 18 2.51 -8.28 -1.92
N GLU A 19 1.41 -8.97 -2.24
CA GLU A 19 1.40 -9.98 -3.30
C GLU A 19 1.38 -9.36 -4.70
N PHE A 20 0.70 -8.22 -4.88
CA PHE A 20 0.40 -7.72 -6.22
C PHE A 20 0.80 -6.27 -6.46
N VAL A 21 0.44 -5.36 -5.56
CA VAL A 21 0.55 -3.92 -5.86
C VAL A 21 1.99 -3.44 -5.74
N ILE A 22 2.72 -3.82 -4.69
CA ILE A 22 4.13 -3.42 -4.50
C ILE A 22 5.04 -3.95 -5.61
N PRO A 23 4.97 -5.24 -6.00
CA PRO A 23 5.73 -5.72 -7.15
C PRO A 23 5.43 -4.94 -8.44
N TRP A 24 4.14 -4.71 -8.72
CA TRP A 24 3.72 -3.95 -9.90
C TRP A 24 4.21 -2.50 -9.89
N MET A 25 4.14 -1.82 -8.75
CA MET A 25 4.63 -0.45 -8.61
C MET A 25 6.14 -0.36 -8.86
N LYS A 26 6.92 -1.29 -8.27
CA LYS A 26 8.38 -1.32 -8.44
C LYS A 26 8.79 -1.61 -9.88
N ASP A 27 8.11 -2.57 -10.53
CA ASP A 27 8.32 -2.88 -11.95
C ASP A 27 7.97 -1.67 -12.85
N THR A 28 6.81 -1.06 -12.62
CA THR A 28 6.35 0.13 -13.38
C THR A 28 7.28 1.33 -13.19
N ALA A 29 7.80 1.52 -11.98
CA ALA A 29 8.77 2.56 -11.70
C ALA A 29 10.10 2.35 -12.44
N ALA A 30 10.45 1.10 -12.77
CA ALA A 30 11.66 0.73 -13.49
C ALA A 30 12.93 1.38 -12.88
N GLY A 31 13.00 1.37 -11.54
CA GLY A 31 14.10 1.96 -10.76
C GLY A 31 14.02 3.48 -10.54
N ARG A 32 12.98 4.16 -11.03
CA ARG A 32 12.73 5.57 -10.70
C ARG A 32 12.14 5.71 -9.30
N GLU A 33 12.45 6.83 -8.64
CA GLU A 33 11.78 7.21 -7.41
C GLU A 33 10.30 7.52 -7.68
N PHE A 34 9.44 7.18 -6.73
CA PHE A 34 8.01 7.46 -6.79
C PHE A 34 7.46 7.74 -5.39
N ILE A 35 6.34 8.46 -5.35
CA ILE A 35 5.57 8.68 -4.13
C ILE A 35 4.25 7.93 -4.28
N PHE A 36 3.95 7.07 -3.32
CA PHE A 36 2.67 6.36 -3.27
C PHE A 36 1.61 7.22 -2.58
N GLN A 37 0.43 7.35 -3.17
CA GLN A 37 -0.67 8.15 -2.63
C GLN A 37 -1.93 7.30 -2.43
N GLN A 38 -2.58 7.46 -1.29
CA GLN A 38 -3.84 6.82 -0.92
C GLN A 38 -4.66 7.73 0.01
N ASP A 39 -5.92 7.38 0.27
CA ASP A 39 -6.74 8.07 1.28
C ASP A 39 -6.45 7.53 2.71
N SER A 40 -7.08 8.15 3.71
CA SER A 40 -6.88 7.79 5.13
C SER A 40 -7.85 6.71 5.62
N ALA A 41 -8.32 5.80 4.77
CA ALA A 41 -9.20 4.72 5.20
C ALA A 41 -8.52 3.88 6.32
N PRO A 42 -9.27 3.31 7.28
CA PRO A 42 -8.68 2.61 8.42
C PRO A 42 -7.69 1.49 8.06
N ALA A 43 -7.91 0.78 6.95
CA ALA A 43 -7.00 -0.25 6.46
C ALA A 43 -5.67 0.32 5.94
N HIS A 44 -5.68 1.54 5.41
CA HIS A 44 -4.54 2.19 4.77
C HIS A 44 -3.57 2.79 5.81
N ILE A 45 -4.11 3.26 6.93
CA ILE A 45 -3.34 3.84 8.05
C ILE A 45 -3.09 2.85 9.18
N ALA A 46 -3.48 1.58 9.00
CA ALA A 46 -3.23 0.54 9.99
C ALA A 46 -1.73 0.32 10.16
N MET A 47 -1.29 0.04 11.39
CA MET A 47 0.12 -0.19 11.72
C MET A 47 0.77 -1.27 10.83
N SER A 48 0.03 -2.34 10.51
CA SER A 48 0.50 -3.41 9.61
C SER A 48 0.83 -2.87 8.21
N THR A 49 -0.03 -2.02 7.69
CA THR A 49 0.11 -1.41 6.35
C THR A 49 1.25 -0.41 6.32
N THR A 50 1.36 0.44 7.35
CA THR A 50 2.49 1.38 7.49
C THR A 50 3.82 0.65 7.58
N ASN A 51 3.89 -0.41 8.40
CA ASN A 51 5.10 -1.22 8.55
C ASN A 51 5.48 -1.93 7.23
N LEU A 52 4.48 -2.38 6.46
CA LEU A 52 4.73 -2.97 5.13
C LEU A 52 5.41 -1.96 4.20
N PHE A 53 4.88 -0.73 4.08
CA PHE A 53 5.49 0.28 3.22
C PHE A 53 6.90 0.67 3.67
N ASN A 54 7.10 0.81 4.99
CA ASN A 54 8.42 1.06 5.54
C ASN A 54 9.41 -0.08 5.21
N SER A 55 8.98 -1.34 5.30
CA SER A 55 9.84 -2.49 4.96
C SER A 55 10.21 -2.60 3.48
N HIS A 56 9.47 -1.89 2.62
CA HIS A 56 9.70 -1.87 1.17
C HIS A 56 10.32 -0.56 0.67
N ASP A 57 10.72 0.34 1.58
CA ASP A 57 11.24 1.69 1.30
C ASP A 57 10.29 2.53 0.44
N ILE A 58 8.98 2.36 0.64
CA ILE A 58 7.96 3.10 -0.09
C ILE A 58 7.69 4.41 0.64
N THR A 59 8.05 5.52 -0.01
CA THR A 59 7.63 6.85 0.42
C THR A 59 6.16 7.03 0.09
N PHE A 60 5.33 7.36 1.07
CA PHE A 60 3.93 7.70 0.86
C PHE A 60 3.58 9.05 1.47
N TRP A 61 2.57 9.71 0.91
CA TRP A 61 2.10 10.99 1.43
C TRP A 61 1.30 10.76 2.73
N ASP A 62 1.97 10.95 3.86
CA ASP A 62 1.37 11.08 5.18
C ASP A 62 0.81 12.51 5.32
N ARG A 63 -0.48 12.66 5.69
CA ARG A 63 -1.10 13.98 5.94
C ARG A 63 -0.49 14.73 7.15
N ASN A 64 0.44 14.13 7.88
CA ASN A 64 1.14 14.70 9.03
C ASN A 64 2.55 15.23 8.72
N THR A 65 2.95 15.32 7.44
CA THR A 65 4.08 16.16 7.00
C THR A 65 3.61 17.45 6.36
#